data_AF-A0A6G0WCI3-F1
#
_entry.id   AF-A0A6G0WCI3-F1
#
_cell.length_a   1.000
_cell.length_b   1.000
_cell.length_c   1.000
_cell.angle_alpha   90.00
_cell.angle_beta   90.00
_cell.angle_gamma   90.00
#
_symmetry.space_group_name_H-M   'P 1'
#
loop_
_entity.id
_entity.type
_entity.pdbx_description
1 polymer ?
#
loop_
_entity_poly.entity_id
_entity_poly.type
_entity_poly.pdbx_seq_one_letter_code
_entity_poly.pdbx_strand_id
1 'polypeptide(L)'
;MAVGYASERIYRVFMPAVEIQKSLDEYVHTLNDPSAFPHPLVRAYYAFAALVFYIHPFYDGNGRCARLLGNILARKHGFPNGIRHLDKTIQLSSFLETSLHLMDLHEEAQRNRRNRLNPKNTSTWF
;
A
#
# COMPACT_ATOMS: atom_id res chain seq x y z
N MET A 1 -2.16 -2.79 47.50
CA MET A 1 -2.26 -3.60 46.26
C MET A 1 -2.02 -2.67 45.08
N ALA A 2 -0.86 -2.76 44.44
CA ALA A 2 -0.55 -1.94 43.27
C ALA A 2 -0.90 -2.75 42.01
N VAL A 3 -1.99 -2.39 41.35
CA VAL A 3 -2.34 -2.90 40.02
C VAL A 3 -1.44 -2.18 39.03
N GLY A 4 -0.37 -2.84 38.60
CA GLY A 4 0.48 -2.35 37.52
C GLY A 4 -0.28 -2.41 36.21
N TYR A 5 -0.67 -1.26 35.67
CA TYR A 5 -1.08 -1.14 34.27
C TYR A 5 0.17 -1.35 33.41
N ALA A 6 0.41 -2.59 32.98
CA ALA A 6 1.33 -2.85 31.89
C ALA A 6 0.72 -2.25 30.62
N SER A 7 1.28 -1.14 30.15
CA SER A 7 1.04 -0.67 28.78
C SER A 7 1.41 -1.81 27.83
N GLU A 8 0.52 -2.19 26.91
CA GLU A 8 0.79 -3.13 25.80
C GLU A 8 1.81 -2.53 24.81
N ARG A 9 3.01 -2.18 25.26
CA ARG A 9 4.12 -1.85 24.37
C ARG A 9 4.56 -3.15 23.69
N ILE A 10 3.99 -3.40 22.52
CA ILE A 10 4.49 -4.41 21.60
C ILE A 10 5.90 -3.96 21.18
N TYR A 11 6.93 -4.52 21.80
CA TYR A 11 8.30 -4.36 21.35
C TYR A 11 8.45 -5.12 20.03
N ARG A 12 8.52 -4.40 18.91
CA ARG A 12 8.88 -4.99 17.63
C ARG A 12 10.39 -5.06 17.54
N VAL A 13 10.91 -6.28 17.45
CA VAL A 13 12.32 -6.52 17.15
C VAL A 13 12.46 -6.47 15.63
N PHE A 14 13.19 -5.47 15.15
CA PHE A 14 13.55 -5.37 13.74
C PHE A 14 14.81 -6.15 13.44
N MET A 15 15.11 -6.25 12.15
CA MET A 15 16.29 -6.93 11.65
C MET A 15 17.60 -6.42 12.27
N PRO A 16 18.52 -7.32 12.68
CA PRO A 16 19.84 -6.93 13.14
C PRO A 16 20.62 -6.17 12.05
N ALA A 17 21.43 -5.19 12.46
CA ALA A 17 22.15 -4.33 11.52
C ALA A 17 23.03 -5.10 10.51
N VAL A 18 23.60 -6.22 10.93
CA VAL A 18 24.45 -7.09 10.10
C VAL A 18 23.68 -7.83 9.00
N GLU A 19 22.36 -7.96 9.14
CA GLU A 19 21.49 -8.65 8.17
C GLU A 19 20.78 -7.69 7.22
N ILE A 20 20.70 -6.39 7.56
CA ILE A 20 19.94 -5.37 6.80
C ILE A 20 20.33 -5.38 5.31
N GLN A 21 21.63 -5.37 4.99
CA GLN A 21 22.07 -5.29 3.59
C GLN A 21 21.60 -6.51 2.80
N LYS A 22 21.85 -7.72 3.33
CA LYS A 22 21.43 -8.97 2.68
C LYS A 22 19.92 -9.01 2.46
N SER A 23 19.14 -8.57 3.44
CA SER A 23 17.68 -8.59 3.33
C SER A 23 17.13 -7.49 2.43
N LEU A 24 17.81 -6.35 2.29
CA LEU A 24 17.47 -5.37 1.26
C LEU A 24 17.74 -5.92 -0.15
N ASP A 25 18.84 -6.65 -0.34
CA ASP A 25 19.16 -7.29 -1.62
C ASP A 25 18.10 -8.34 -1.98
N GLU A 26 17.71 -9.19 -1.02
CA GLU A 26 16.64 -10.18 -1.18
C GLU A 26 15.27 -9.51 -1.41
N TYR A 27 14.98 -8.43 -0.69
CA TYR A 27 13.76 -7.63 -0.87
C TYR A 27 13.65 -7.06 -2.29
N VAL A 28 14.72 -6.44 -2.79
CA VAL A 28 14.76 -5.91 -4.15
C VAL A 28 14.66 -7.02 -5.19
N HIS A 29 15.33 -8.16 -4.97
CA HIS A 29 15.23 -9.31 -5.85
C HIS A 29 13.79 -9.84 -5.92
N THR A 30 13.16 -10.06 -4.77
CA THR A 30 11.78 -10.55 -4.64
C THR A 30 10.76 -9.61 -5.31
N LEU A 31 10.93 -8.29 -5.15
CA LEU A 31 10.04 -7.32 -5.79
C LEU A 31 10.15 -7.27 -7.32
N ASN A 32 11.33 -7.59 -7.86
CA ASN A 32 11.58 -7.59 -9.29
C ASN A 32 11.26 -8.93 -9.95
N ASP A 33 11.17 -10.02 -9.20
CA ASP A 33 10.73 -11.31 -9.71
C ASP A 33 9.22 -11.27 -10.09
N PRO A 34 8.88 -11.47 -11.38
CA PRO A 34 7.49 -11.50 -11.82
C PRO A 34 6.66 -12.62 -11.19
N SER A 35 7.30 -13.72 -10.78
CA SER A 35 6.66 -14.93 -10.25
C SER A 35 6.51 -14.96 -8.73
N ALA A 36 7.21 -14.08 -8.00
CA ALA A 36 7.24 -14.08 -6.54
C ALA A 36 5.87 -13.79 -5.88
N PHE A 37 4.94 -13.16 -6.59
CA PHE A 37 3.63 -12.81 -6.05
C PHE A 37 2.51 -13.14 -7.03
N PRO A 38 1.38 -13.69 -6.54
CA PRO A 38 0.25 -14.06 -7.38
C PRO A 38 -0.52 -12.85 -7.92
N HIS A 39 -0.43 -11.69 -7.26
CA HIS A 39 -1.18 -10.50 -7.64
C HIS A 39 -0.35 -9.21 -7.40
N PRO A 40 -0.41 -8.20 -8.30
CA PRO A 40 0.39 -6.99 -8.15
C PRO A 40 0.10 -6.18 -6.88
N LEU A 41 -1.14 -6.19 -6.38
CA LEU A 41 -1.45 -5.55 -5.09
C LEU A 41 -0.79 -6.25 -3.91
N VAL A 42 -0.64 -7.57 -3.95
CA VAL A 42 0.08 -8.31 -2.91
C VAL A 42 1.56 -7.93 -2.93
N ARG A 43 2.15 -7.79 -4.13
CA ARG A 43 3.51 -7.26 -4.31
C ARG A 43 3.65 -5.83 -3.77
N ALA A 44 2.70 -4.95 -4.05
CA ALA A 44 2.68 -3.58 -3.53
C ALA A 44 2.57 -3.55 -1.99
N TYR A 45 1.73 -4.41 -1.41
CA TYR A 45 1.61 -4.54 0.03
C TYR A 45 2.90 -5.08 0.65
N TYR A 46 3.53 -6.10 0.05
CA TYR A 46 4.81 -6.64 0.51
C TYR A 46 5.89 -5.55 0.52
N ALA A 47 5.95 -4.71 -0.52
CA ALA A 47 6.90 -3.60 -0.58
C ALA A 47 6.78 -2.66 0.63
N PHE A 48 5.54 -2.38 1.07
CA PHE A 48 5.29 -1.60 2.27
C PHE A 48 5.60 -2.39 3.56
N ALA A 49 5.04 -3.59 3.68
CA ALA A 49 5.03 -4.39 4.89
C ALA A 49 6.44 -4.85 5.30
N ALA A 50 7.26 -5.29 4.35
CA ALA A 50 8.62 -5.76 4.63
C ALA A 50 9.48 -4.68 5.28
N LEU A 51 9.41 -3.43 4.77
CA LEU A 51 10.17 -2.30 5.30
C LEU A 51 9.64 -1.80 6.65
N VAL A 52 8.34 -1.86 6.89
CA VAL A 52 7.72 -1.33 8.13
C VAL A 52 7.74 -2.34 9.27
N PHE A 53 7.54 -3.62 8.97
CA PHE A 53 7.35 -4.65 9.99
C PHE A 53 8.60 -5.51 10.25
N TYR A 54 9.55 -5.60 9.31
CA TYR A 54 10.65 -6.56 9.40
C TYR A 54 12.02 -5.90 9.25
N ILE A 55 12.32 -5.31 8.09
CA ILE A 55 13.68 -4.85 7.75
C ILE A 55 14.03 -3.57 8.52
N HIS A 56 13.17 -2.54 8.44
CA HIS A 56 13.35 -1.24 9.11
C HIS A 56 14.77 -0.64 8.97
N PRO A 57 15.28 -0.45 7.74
CA PRO A 57 16.71 -0.22 7.48
C PRO A 57 17.23 1.16 7.87
N PHE A 58 16.35 2.15 8.06
CA PHE A 58 16.74 3.54 8.30
C PHE A 58 16.50 3.95 9.76
N TYR A 59 17.27 4.92 10.25
CA TYR A 59 17.04 5.53 11.57
C TYR A 59 15.68 6.24 11.65
N ASP A 60 15.25 6.89 10.57
CA ASP A 60 13.94 7.50 10.40
C ASP A 60 13.52 7.40 8.93
N GLY A 61 12.23 7.50 8.65
CA GLY A 61 11.69 7.57 7.30
C GLY A 61 11.17 6.25 6.74
N ASN A 62 11.33 5.12 7.45
CA ASN A 62 10.89 3.79 6.99
C ASN A 62 9.44 3.78 6.50
N GLY A 63 8.52 4.33 7.30
CA GLY A 63 7.11 4.42 6.92
C GLY A 63 6.87 5.31 5.68
N ARG A 64 7.63 6.40 5.51
CA ARG A 64 7.50 7.29 4.33
C ARG A 64 7.99 6.56 3.07
N CYS A 65 9.16 5.95 3.13
CA CYS A 65 9.73 5.18 2.02
C CYS A 65 8.86 3.98 1.65
N ALA A 66 8.37 3.23 2.64
CA ALA A 66 7.51 2.07 2.44
C ALA A 66 6.19 2.43 1.75
N ARG A 67 5.51 3.50 2.20
CA ARG A 67 4.27 3.96 1.56
C ARG A 67 4.51 4.43 0.13
N LEU A 68 5.61 5.13 -0.11
CA LEU A 68 5.99 5.57 -1.45
C LEU A 68 6.20 4.37 -2.37
N LEU A 69 7.01 3.39 -1.96
CA LEU A 69 7.31 2.19 -2.75
C LEU A 69 6.06 1.35 -3.04
N GLY A 70 5.25 1.06 -2.02
CA GLY A 70 4.02 0.30 -2.21
C GLY A 70 3.06 0.98 -3.20
N ASN A 71 2.86 2.30 -3.07
CA ASN A 71 2.01 3.05 -4.01
C ASN A 71 2.61 3.13 -5.43
N ILE A 72 3.93 3.28 -5.57
CA ILE A 72 4.59 3.26 -6.89
C ILE A 72 4.36 1.91 -7.59
N LEU A 73 4.51 0.80 -6.87
CA LEU A 73 4.27 -0.53 -7.44
C LEU A 73 2.80 -0.74 -7.80
N ALA A 74 1.86 -0.33 -6.94
CA ALA A 74 0.43 -0.38 -7.26
C ALA A 74 0.13 0.41 -8.55
N ARG A 75 0.64 1.65 -8.65
CA ARG A 75 0.46 2.51 -9.83
C ARG A 75 1.09 1.94 -11.10
N LYS A 76 2.27 1.34 -11.00
CA LYS A 76 2.95 0.71 -12.14
C LYS A 76 2.08 -0.37 -12.79
N HIS A 77 1.20 -1.00 -12.02
CA HIS A 77 0.26 -2.02 -12.48
C HIS A 77 -1.18 -1.52 -12.68
N GLY A 78 -1.40 -0.19 -12.72
CA GLY A 78 -2.70 0.41 -13.03
C GLY A 78 -3.64 0.57 -11.83
N PHE A 79 -3.17 0.29 -10.60
CA PHE A 79 -3.99 0.42 -9.39
C PHE A 79 -3.87 1.81 -8.75
N PRO A 80 -4.91 2.30 -8.06
CA PRO A 80 -4.87 3.56 -7.34
C PRO A 80 -3.93 3.51 -6.12
N ASN A 81 -3.58 4.70 -5.60
CA ASN A 81 -2.76 4.82 -4.40
C ASN A 81 -3.58 4.45 -3.15
N GLY A 82 -3.45 3.21 -2.68
CA GLY A 82 -4.19 2.70 -1.52
C GLY A 82 -3.55 2.99 -0.15
N ILE A 83 -2.25 3.31 -0.11
CA ILE A 83 -1.50 3.44 1.15
C ILE A 83 -1.36 4.92 1.53
N ARG A 84 -2.07 5.38 2.56
CA ARG A 84 -2.17 6.79 2.95
C ARG A 84 -1.14 7.16 4.00
N HIS A 85 -0.90 8.46 4.17
CA HIS A 85 0.04 8.98 5.17
C HIS A 85 -0.33 8.62 6.62
N LEU A 86 -1.63 8.48 6.91
CA LEU A 86 -2.16 8.06 8.21
C LEU A 86 -1.89 6.58 8.51
N ASP A 87 -1.63 5.81 7.46
CA ASP A 87 -1.46 4.38 7.61
C ASP A 87 -0.05 4.07 8.10
N LYS A 88 0.08 3.99 9.43
CA LYS A 88 1.33 3.62 10.12
C LYS A 88 1.58 2.12 10.05
N THR A 89 0.51 1.34 10.18
CA THR A 89 0.48 -0.12 10.09
C THR A 89 -0.83 -0.52 9.45
N ILE A 90 -0.82 -1.46 8.51
CA ILE A 90 -2.02 -1.93 7.80
C ILE A 90 -1.94 -3.45 7.72
N GLN A 91 -3.08 -4.12 7.81
CA GLN A 91 -3.20 -5.53 7.49
C GLN A 91 -3.45 -5.72 5.98
N LEU A 92 -3.05 -6.88 5.44
CA LEU A 92 -3.25 -7.17 4.02
C LEU A 92 -4.73 -7.07 3.61
N SER A 93 -5.63 -7.62 4.43
CA SER A 93 -7.08 -7.56 4.17
C SER A 93 -7.58 -6.12 4.04
N SER A 94 -7.30 -5.27 5.03
CA SER A 94 -7.72 -3.86 5.02
C SER A 94 -7.13 -3.09 3.83
N PHE A 95 -5.89 -3.38 3.44
CA PHE A 95 -5.27 -2.81 2.25
C PHE A 95 -6.00 -3.24 0.97
N LEU A 96 -6.34 -4.53 0.84
CA LEU A 96 -7.05 -5.05 -0.33
C LEU A 96 -8.48 -4.50 -0.41
N GLU A 97 -9.22 -4.47 0.70
CA GLU A 97 -10.56 -3.86 0.80
C GLU A 97 -10.53 -2.39 0.38
N THR A 98 -9.58 -1.62 0.90
CA THR A 98 -9.39 -0.22 0.51
C THR A 98 -9.06 -0.09 -0.97
N SER A 99 -8.22 -0.98 -1.49
CA SER A 99 -7.83 -0.97 -2.91
C SER A 99 -9.02 -1.27 -3.83
N LEU A 100 -9.87 -2.24 -3.47
CA LEU A 100 -11.10 -2.55 -4.21
C LEU A 100 -12.05 -1.36 -4.22
N HIS A 101 -12.33 -0.79 -3.05
CA HIS A 101 -13.20 0.39 -2.95
C HIS A 101 -12.68 1.58 -3.78
N LEU A 102 -11.37 1.81 -3.79
CA LEU A 102 -10.76 2.86 -4.62
C LEU A 102 -10.87 2.58 -6.12
N MET A 103 -10.86 1.31 -6.54
CA MET A 103 -11.09 0.94 -7.93
C MET A 103 -12.53 1.24 -8.33
N ASP A 104 -13.52 0.85 -7.52
CA ASP A 104 -14.93 1.14 -7.77
C ASP A 104 -15.18 2.65 -7.92
N LEU A 105 -14.64 3.45 -6.99
CA LEU A 105 -14.70 4.90 -7.05
C LEU A 105 -14.03 5.47 -8.30
N HIS A 106 -12.91 4.86 -8.74
CA HIS A 106 -12.24 5.28 -9.96
C HIS A 106 -13.12 5.00 -11.19
N GLU A 107 -13.71 3.82 -11.29
CA GLU A 107 -14.61 3.45 -12.39
C GLU A 107 -15.85 4.36 -12.45
N GLU A 108 -16.47 4.64 -11.31
CA GLU A 108 -17.60 5.56 -11.20
C GLU A 108 -17.21 6.98 -11.65
N ALA A 109 -16.05 7.48 -11.21
CA ALA A 109 -15.54 8.78 -11.62
C ALA A 109 -15.30 8.85 -13.14
N GLN A 110 -14.73 7.80 -13.74
CA GLN A 110 -14.55 7.73 -15.20
C GLN A 110 -15.89 7.70 -15.94
N ARG A 111 -16.86 6.92 -15.44
CA ARG A 111 -18.21 6.83 -16.02
C ARG A 111 -18.93 8.18 -15.98
N ASN A 112 -18.89 8.84 -14.83
CA ASN A 112 -19.48 10.18 -14.65
C ASN A 112 -18.82 11.22 -15.56
N ARG A 113 -17.50 11.16 -15.72
CA ARG A 113 -16.77 12.04 -16.63
C ARG A 113 -17.19 11.82 -18.09
N ARG A 114 -17.34 10.56 -18.52
CA ARG A 114 -17.84 10.22 -19.87
C ARG A 114 -19.26 10.75 -20.10
N ASN A 115 -20.16 10.59 -19.13
CA ASN A 115 -21.53 11.07 -19.24
C ASN A 115 -21.62 12.61 -19.34
N ARG A 116 -20.76 13.34 -18.62
CA ARG A 116 -20.70 14.81 -18.72
C ARG A 116 -20.18 15.31 -20.06
N LEU A 117 -19.25 14.58 -20.68
CA LEU A 117 -18.66 14.94 -21.98
C LEU A 117 -19.57 14.58 -23.16
N ASN A 118 -20.58 13.74 -22.95
CA ASN A 118 -21.58 13.40 -23.95
C ASN A 118 -22.98 13.79 -23.43
N PRO A 119 -23.27 15.10 -23.28
CA PRO A 119 -24.62 15.53 -22.98
C PRO A 119 -25.49 15.06 -24.14
N LYS A 120 -26.43 14.14 -23.88
CA LYS A 120 -27.45 13.81 -24.87
C LYS A 120 -28.11 15.13 -25.25
N ASN A 121 -27.95 15.57 -26.50
CA ASN A 121 -28.71 16.68 -27.10
C ASN A 121 -30.18 16.28 -27.11
N THR A 122 -30.85 16.33 -25.97
CA THR A 122 -32.30 16.33 -25.90
C THR A 122 -32.73 17.76 -26.16
N SER A 123 -32.61 18.18 -27.42
CA SER A 123 -33.36 19.33 -27.94
C SER A 123 -34.83 18.93 -27.98
N THR A 124 -35.50 19.04 -26.83
CA THR A 124 -36.96 19.11 -26.75
C THR A 124 -37.39 20.49 -27.22
N TRP A 125 -37.56 20.61 -28.53
CA TRP A 125 -38.43 21.59 -29.17
C TRP A 125 -39.03 20.87 -30.37
N PHE A 126 -40.16 20.21 -30.19
CA PHE A 126 -41.27 20.00 -31.14
C PHE A 126 -42.40 19.28 -30.40
#